data_AF-A0A2D8FM88-F1
#
_entry.id   AF-A0A2D8FM88-F1
#
_cell.length_a   1.000
_cell.length_b   1.000
_cell.length_c   1.000
_cell.angle_alpha   90.00
_cell.angle_beta   90.00
_cell.angle_gamma   90.00
#
_symmetry.space_group_name_H-M   'P 1'
#
loop_
_entity.id
_entity.type
_entity.pdbx_description
1 polymer ?
#
loop_
_entity_poly.entity_id
_entity_poly.type
_entity_poly.pdbx_seq_one_letter_code
_entity_poly.pdbx_strand_id
1 'polypeptide(L)'
;PFKAAVDAGCLSIMSAFNDLNGVPASGSRKLLTDILRGEWGFEGFVVSDYTSEQELIAHGFAEDGRDAARLAFNAGVDVSMVSGLYLEHLPSLVASGEVSMGRLDEAVRRVLTTKAALGLFDDPYRGTDVAREKAVVGSRDHIELSREAGRKSVVLLKNDNNLLPLNKSQKIALVGPFADDVDNVWGPWTIWGAPERRVSLEAGFRAAMTDPQALTVARGSGVETPLDGGIEEAVRAAEGADVIVLAIGESQKMSGEAQSRTEIVVPAPQMALVDAMAALNKPMVVLLRNGRALALEGNVKNAQAVVVTWFLGEQMGHAVADVIFGAHGPSARLPISFPHKSGQQPYSYDHKNTGRPANPDLPVEEYKARYRETTNTALYPFGFGLTYGEVVYGPVEMASDQLPWNGTLDVAVTVTNRGAHAAEELVQLYIHDRVASLTQPGRLLKDFKRVSLRPGQSQTVRFTLNPRQLGFIGEDGAYRIEPGLFDLWLAPHAQGGSAAQFRLIGPA
;
A
#
# COMPACT_ATOMS: atom_id res chain seq x y z
N PRO A 1 -3.30 -10.25 8.21
CA PRO A 1 -2.51 -9.14 8.82
C PRO A 1 -2.61 -9.09 10.35
N PHE A 2 -3.82 -8.97 10.92
CA PHE A 2 -4.02 -8.90 12.38
C PHE A 2 -3.42 -10.09 13.15
N LYS A 3 -3.71 -11.33 12.72
CA LYS A 3 -3.09 -12.51 13.32
C LYS A 3 -1.55 -12.48 13.26
N ALA A 4 -0.96 -12.01 12.17
CA ALA A 4 0.50 -11.91 12.07
C ALA A 4 1.07 -10.88 13.07
N ALA A 5 0.34 -9.79 13.37
CA ALA A 5 0.74 -8.84 14.41
C ALA A 5 0.65 -9.46 15.81
N VAL A 6 -0.40 -10.26 16.08
CA VAL A 6 -0.55 -11.01 17.33
C VAL A 6 0.59 -12.03 17.49
N ASP A 7 0.86 -12.82 16.45
CA ASP A 7 1.94 -13.82 16.43
C ASP A 7 3.33 -13.16 16.60
N ALA A 8 3.48 -11.90 16.17
CA ALA A 8 4.68 -11.09 16.36
C ALA A 8 4.79 -10.44 17.76
N GLY A 9 3.80 -10.63 18.63
CA GLY A 9 3.81 -10.14 20.02
C GLY A 9 3.36 -8.69 20.17
N CYS A 10 2.45 -8.19 19.33
CA CYS A 10 1.88 -6.86 19.54
C CYS A 10 1.20 -6.76 20.92
N LEU A 11 1.34 -5.63 21.61
CA LEU A 11 0.83 -5.45 22.98
C LEU A 11 -0.57 -4.85 23.04
N SER A 12 -1.07 -4.34 21.92
CA SER A 12 -2.40 -3.74 21.80
C SER A 12 -3.00 -3.95 20.41
N ILE A 13 -4.33 -3.99 20.36
CA ILE A 13 -5.14 -3.96 19.14
C ILE A 13 -6.16 -2.82 19.27
N MET A 14 -6.40 -2.09 18.20
CA MET A 14 -7.47 -1.08 18.13
C MET A 14 -8.70 -1.71 17.46
N SER A 15 -9.89 -1.58 18.06
CA SER A 15 -11.14 -2.00 17.38
C SER A 15 -11.49 -1.01 16.26
N ALA A 16 -12.14 -1.46 15.20
CA ALA A 16 -12.51 -0.61 14.08
C ALA A 16 -13.88 0.08 14.26
N PHE A 17 -14.15 1.09 13.44
CA PHE A 17 -15.47 1.75 13.34
C PHE A 17 -16.55 0.87 12.71
N ASN A 18 -16.21 0.09 11.68
CA ASN A 18 -17.20 -0.60 10.86
C ASN A 18 -17.88 -1.77 11.59
N ASP A 19 -19.07 -2.14 11.10
CA ASP A 19 -19.67 -3.43 11.41
C ASP A 19 -19.12 -4.56 10.52
N LEU A 20 -19.25 -5.78 11.02
CA LEU A 20 -19.10 -6.99 10.23
C LEU A 20 -20.35 -7.85 10.42
N ASN A 21 -21.09 -8.08 9.33
CA ASN A 21 -22.36 -8.79 9.33
C ASN A 21 -23.39 -8.17 10.30
N GLY A 22 -23.42 -6.84 10.40
CA GLY A 22 -24.37 -6.09 11.24
C GLY A 22 -23.96 -5.96 12.71
N VAL A 23 -22.77 -6.43 13.11
CA VAL A 23 -22.24 -6.26 14.47
C VAL A 23 -21.04 -5.31 14.43
N PRO A 24 -21.12 -4.09 15.02
CA PRO A 24 -20.00 -3.16 15.10
C PRO A 24 -18.77 -3.81 15.75
N ALA A 25 -17.57 -3.57 15.23
CA ALA A 25 -16.37 -4.25 15.72
C ALA A 25 -16.12 -4.00 17.22
N SER A 26 -16.35 -2.78 17.72
CA SER A 26 -16.26 -2.44 19.14
C SER A 26 -17.26 -3.20 20.04
N GLY A 27 -18.39 -3.64 19.48
CA GLY A 27 -19.41 -4.45 20.16
C GLY A 27 -19.32 -5.95 19.88
N SER A 28 -18.32 -6.39 19.13
CA SER A 28 -18.25 -7.77 18.62
C SER A 28 -17.46 -8.71 19.52
N ARG A 29 -18.17 -9.43 20.40
CA ARG A 29 -17.56 -10.50 21.22
C ARG A 29 -16.89 -11.57 20.36
N LYS A 30 -17.50 -11.93 19.24
CA LYS A 30 -16.96 -12.92 18.30
C LYS A 30 -15.56 -12.52 17.82
N LEU A 31 -15.37 -11.26 17.44
CA LEU A 31 -14.07 -10.78 16.96
C LEU A 31 -13.08 -10.61 18.11
N LEU A 32 -13.46 -9.85 19.14
CA LEU A 32 -12.53 -9.35 20.16
C LEU A 32 -12.23 -10.37 21.28
N THR A 33 -13.11 -11.34 21.49
CA THR A 33 -12.94 -12.38 22.51
C THR A 33 -12.76 -13.74 21.86
N ASP A 34 -13.74 -14.23 21.10
CA ASP A 34 -13.73 -15.63 20.66
C ASP A 34 -12.58 -15.91 19.68
N ILE A 35 -12.41 -15.07 18.65
CA ILE A 35 -11.32 -15.21 17.67
C ILE A 35 -10.01 -14.65 18.23
N LEU A 36 -9.98 -13.36 18.59
CA LEU A 36 -8.74 -12.69 18.96
C LEU A 36 -8.07 -13.34 20.17
N ARG A 37 -8.83 -13.76 21.18
CA ARG A 37 -8.29 -14.32 22.43
C ARG A 37 -8.43 -15.83 22.48
N GLY A 38 -9.59 -16.37 22.12
CA GLY A 38 -9.84 -17.81 22.14
C GLY A 38 -9.01 -18.56 21.10
N GLU A 39 -9.11 -18.16 19.83
CA GLU A 39 -8.41 -18.84 18.74
C GLU A 39 -6.96 -18.40 18.57
N TRP A 40 -6.67 -17.09 18.68
CA TRP A 40 -5.32 -16.56 18.41
C TRP A 40 -4.47 -16.37 19.66
N GLY A 41 -5.04 -16.49 20.86
CA GLY A 41 -4.28 -16.38 22.11
C GLY A 41 -3.73 -14.99 22.40
N PHE A 42 -4.38 -13.91 21.92
CA PHE A 42 -3.92 -12.54 22.19
C PHE A 42 -4.04 -12.18 23.67
N GLU A 43 -2.91 -11.85 24.30
CA GLU A 43 -2.84 -11.52 25.73
C GLU A 43 -2.85 -10.01 26.02
N GLY A 44 -2.62 -9.18 25.01
CA GLY A 44 -2.61 -7.72 25.14
C GLY A 44 -3.99 -7.11 25.40
N PHE A 45 -4.06 -5.78 25.43
CA PHE A 45 -5.32 -5.05 25.61
C PHE A 45 -5.92 -4.59 24.27
N VAL A 46 -7.25 -4.46 24.24
CA VAL A 46 -7.97 -3.82 23.14
C VAL A 46 -8.33 -2.39 23.53
N VAL A 47 -8.01 -1.44 22.67
CA VAL A 47 -8.46 -0.04 22.79
C VAL A 47 -9.53 0.23 21.74
N SER A 48 -10.54 1.02 22.06
CA SER A 48 -11.46 1.52 21.03
C SER A 48 -10.73 2.42 20.04
N ASP A 49 -11.27 2.55 18.82
CA ASP A 49 -10.92 3.72 18.01
C ASP A 49 -11.52 4.97 18.67
N TYR A 50 -11.20 6.15 18.15
CA TYR A 50 -11.74 7.41 18.65
C TYR A 50 -13.26 7.35 18.75
N THR A 51 -13.81 7.32 19.97
CA THR A 51 -15.26 7.20 20.24
C THR A 51 -15.99 5.99 19.64
N SER A 52 -15.29 4.96 19.14
CA SER A 52 -15.95 3.85 18.42
C SER A 52 -16.88 2.99 19.30
N GLU A 53 -16.72 3.02 20.61
CA GLU A 53 -17.65 2.42 21.57
C GLU A 53 -18.91 3.28 21.80
N GLN A 54 -18.78 4.61 21.77
CA GLN A 54 -19.94 5.51 21.88
C GLN A 54 -20.78 5.44 20.60
N GLU A 55 -20.13 5.28 19.45
CA GLU A 55 -20.79 5.18 18.15
C GLU A 55 -21.68 3.94 17.99
N LEU A 56 -21.61 2.96 18.90
CA LEU A 56 -22.58 1.87 18.98
C LEU A 56 -24.03 2.37 19.03
N ILE A 57 -24.25 3.56 19.60
CA ILE A 57 -25.56 4.23 19.63
C ILE A 57 -25.98 4.63 18.21
N ALA A 58 -25.08 5.27 17.45
CA ALA A 58 -25.36 5.71 16.08
C ALA A 58 -25.55 4.51 15.14
N HIS A 59 -24.85 3.41 15.39
CA HIS A 59 -25.10 2.12 14.72
C HIS A 59 -26.47 1.51 15.04
N GLY A 60 -27.20 2.01 16.04
CA GLY A 60 -28.43 1.40 16.55
C GLY A 60 -28.19 0.08 17.27
N PHE A 61 -26.95 -0.19 17.69
CA PHE A 61 -26.55 -1.40 18.40
C PHE A 61 -26.67 -1.25 19.93
N ALA A 62 -26.65 -0.01 20.42
CA ALA A 62 -26.87 0.35 21.82
C ALA A 62 -27.98 1.38 21.96
N GLU A 63 -28.75 1.35 23.06
CA GLU A 63 -29.82 2.34 23.29
C GLU A 63 -29.28 3.71 23.70
N ASP A 64 -28.22 3.73 24.52
CA ASP A 64 -27.62 4.93 25.10
C ASP A 64 -26.15 4.71 25.49
N GLY A 65 -25.53 5.69 26.15
CA GLY A 65 -24.13 5.64 26.58
C GLY A 65 -23.82 4.53 27.60
N ARG A 66 -24.77 4.23 28.49
CA ARG A 66 -24.60 3.17 29.49
C ARG A 66 -24.63 1.80 28.81
N ASP A 67 -25.57 1.60 27.91
CA ASP A 67 -25.69 0.37 27.15
C ASP A 67 -24.51 0.16 26.20
N ALA A 68 -24.04 1.23 25.56
CA ALA A 68 -22.84 1.23 24.72
C ALA A 68 -21.59 0.80 25.51
N ALA A 69 -21.38 1.38 26.70
CA ALA A 69 -20.29 0.99 27.59
C ALA A 69 -20.39 -0.49 27.99
N ARG A 70 -21.58 -0.96 28.37
CA ARG A 70 -21.85 -2.36 28.75
C ARG A 70 -21.52 -3.32 27.61
N LEU A 71 -22.01 -3.04 26.39
CA LEU A 71 -21.82 -3.87 25.21
C LEU A 71 -20.35 -3.95 24.81
N ALA A 72 -19.69 -2.80 24.64
CA ALA A 72 -18.28 -2.76 24.23
C ALA A 72 -17.35 -3.43 25.25
N PHE A 73 -17.56 -3.16 26.54
CA PHE A 73 -16.69 -3.70 27.59
C PHE A 73 -16.82 -5.22 27.69
N ASN A 74 -18.06 -5.75 27.66
CA ASN A 74 -18.31 -7.19 27.68
C ASN A 74 -17.90 -7.91 26.37
N ALA A 75 -17.83 -7.18 25.24
CA ALA A 75 -17.34 -7.71 23.97
C ALA A 75 -15.82 -7.93 23.97
N GLY A 76 -15.06 -7.12 24.72
CA GLY A 76 -13.62 -7.28 24.87
C GLY A 76 -12.80 -6.00 24.70
N VAL A 77 -13.44 -4.84 24.52
CA VAL A 77 -12.73 -3.55 24.58
C VAL A 77 -12.30 -3.29 26.03
N ASP A 78 -11.01 -3.09 26.25
CA ASP A 78 -10.43 -2.91 27.58
C ASP A 78 -10.22 -1.42 27.91
N VAL A 79 -9.93 -0.59 26.90
CA VAL A 79 -9.68 0.85 27.04
C VAL A 79 -10.62 1.64 26.13
N SER A 80 -11.37 2.58 26.72
CA SER A 80 -12.21 3.55 26.01
C SER A 80 -11.39 4.78 25.64
N MET A 81 -11.35 5.10 24.34
CA MET A 81 -10.70 6.28 23.78
C MET A 81 -11.70 7.43 23.66
N VAL A 82 -11.41 8.53 24.36
CA VAL A 82 -12.10 9.84 24.30
C VAL A 82 -13.50 9.92 24.91
N SER A 83 -14.39 8.95 24.72
CA SER A 83 -15.83 9.15 25.01
C SER A 83 -16.16 9.45 26.48
N GLY A 84 -15.36 8.95 27.43
CA GLY A 84 -15.61 9.07 28.87
C GLY A 84 -16.64 8.08 29.43
N LEU A 85 -17.32 7.31 28.57
CA LEU A 85 -18.42 6.42 28.96
C LEU A 85 -18.01 5.35 29.98
N TYR A 86 -16.78 4.86 29.92
CA TYR A 86 -16.30 3.86 30.88
C TYR A 86 -16.16 4.43 32.30
N LEU A 87 -15.67 5.66 32.42
CA LEU A 87 -15.54 6.34 33.72
C LEU A 87 -16.93 6.63 34.31
N GLU A 88 -17.87 7.02 33.45
CA GLU A 88 -19.22 7.38 33.87
C GLU A 88 -20.06 6.15 34.27
N HIS A 89 -20.02 5.07 33.49
CA HIS A 89 -21.02 4.01 33.60
C HIS A 89 -20.51 2.69 34.21
N LEU A 90 -19.22 2.33 34.07
CA LEU A 90 -18.71 1.04 34.57
C LEU A 90 -18.94 0.82 36.08
N PRO A 91 -18.78 1.81 36.98
CA PRO A 91 -19.05 1.60 38.40
C PRO A 91 -20.49 1.10 38.65
N SER A 92 -21.47 1.70 37.99
CA SER A 92 -22.88 1.30 38.12
C SER A 92 -23.19 -0.05 37.46
N LEU A 93 -22.58 -0.33 36.30
CA LEU A 93 -22.74 -1.58 35.57
C LEU A 93 -22.17 -2.78 36.33
N VAL A 94 -21.07 -2.56 37.06
CA VAL A 94 -20.47 -3.56 37.94
C VAL A 94 -21.32 -3.75 39.20
N ALA A 95 -21.79 -2.66 39.81
CA ALA A 95 -22.66 -2.72 40.99
C ALA A 95 -23.99 -3.45 40.70
N SER A 96 -24.55 -3.31 39.49
CA SER A 96 -25.76 -4.03 39.08
C SER A 96 -25.50 -5.47 38.61
N GLY A 97 -24.24 -5.85 38.37
CA GLY A 97 -23.84 -7.18 37.88
C GLY A 97 -23.95 -7.37 36.37
N GLU A 98 -24.29 -6.33 35.60
CA GLU A 98 -24.32 -6.36 34.13
C GLU A 98 -22.92 -6.42 33.51
N VAL A 99 -21.90 -6.01 34.27
CA VAL A 99 -20.48 -6.28 34.03
C VAL A 99 -19.93 -7.00 35.24
N SER A 100 -19.25 -8.13 35.04
CA SER A 100 -18.66 -8.86 36.17
C SER A 100 -17.38 -8.19 36.69
N MET A 101 -17.14 -8.26 38.00
CA MET A 101 -15.85 -7.85 38.58
C MET A 101 -14.66 -8.57 37.92
N GLY A 102 -14.82 -9.84 37.55
CA GLY A 102 -13.78 -10.60 36.85
C GLY A 102 -13.43 -10.01 35.48
N ARG A 103 -14.43 -9.54 34.72
CA ARG A 103 -14.18 -8.86 33.43
C ARG A 103 -13.46 -7.52 33.62
N LEU A 104 -13.81 -6.78 34.67
CA LEU A 104 -13.12 -5.54 35.05
C LEU A 104 -11.66 -5.82 35.42
N ASP A 105 -11.41 -6.78 36.30
CA ASP A 105 -10.07 -7.18 36.73
C ASP A 105 -9.21 -7.64 35.55
N GLU A 106 -9.80 -8.34 34.58
CA GLU A 106 -9.14 -8.78 33.36
C GLU A 106 -8.71 -7.59 32.48
N ALA A 107 -9.60 -6.62 32.24
CA ALA A 107 -9.27 -5.40 31.47
C ALA A 107 -8.15 -4.59 32.15
N VAL A 108 -8.28 -4.36 33.46
CA VAL A 108 -7.29 -3.63 34.26
C VAL A 108 -5.95 -4.37 34.24
N ARG A 109 -5.95 -5.70 34.47
CA ARG A 109 -4.73 -6.51 34.46
C ARG A 109 -3.99 -6.41 33.14
N ARG A 110 -4.67 -6.41 31.99
CA ARG A 110 -4.02 -6.26 30.67
C ARG A 110 -3.32 -4.91 30.54
N VAL A 111 -4.00 -3.82 30.89
CA VAL A 111 -3.40 -2.47 30.85
C VAL A 111 -2.19 -2.38 31.78
N LEU A 112 -2.31 -2.88 33.01
CA LEU A 112 -1.19 -2.88 33.98
C LEU A 112 -0.04 -3.79 33.51
N THR A 113 -0.34 -4.96 32.94
CA THR A 113 0.68 -5.88 32.40
C THR A 113 1.44 -5.21 31.26
N THR A 114 0.75 -4.50 30.35
CA THR A 114 1.42 -3.75 29.29
C THR A 114 2.28 -2.61 29.86
N LYS A 115 1.80 -1.86 30.85
CA LYS A 115 2.62 -0.83 31.53
C LYS A 115 3.87 -1.43 32.20
N ALA A 116 3.74 -2.61 32.83
CA ALA A 116 4.87 -3.33 33.40
C ALA A 116 5.85 -3.81 32.34
N ALA A 117 5.37 -4.36 31.21
CA ALA A 117 6.20 -4.78 30.10
C ALA A 117 6.98 -3.62 29.46
N LEU A 118 6.40 -2.42 29.47
CA LEU A 118 7.08 -1.19 29.05
C LEU A 118 8.05 -0.64 30.10
N GLY A 119 8.08 -1.21 31.32
CA GLY A 119 8.93 -0.79 32.44
C GLY A 119 8.48 0.50 33.11
N LEU A 120 7.21 0.90 32.95
CA LEU A 120 6.68 2.16 33.48
C LEU A 120 6.42 2.14 34.99
N PHE A 121 6.41 0.97 35.62
CA PHE A 121 6.40 0.88 37.10
C PHE A 121 7.79 1.05 37.71
N ASP A 122 8.84 0.68 36.97
CA ASP A 122 10.23 0.86 37.40
C ASP A 122 10.68 2.31 37.21
N ASP A 123 10.33 2.89 36.07
CA ASP A 123 10.56 4.29 35.74
C ASP A 123 9.35 4.88 35.00
N PRO A 124 8.49 5.66 35.68
CA PRO A 124 7.31 6.26 35.05
C PRO A 124 7.65 7.35 34.03
N TYR A 125 8.90 7.84 34.01
CA TYR A 125 9.43 8.82 33.07
C TYR A 125 10.28 8.16 31.98
N ARG A 126 10.23 6.83 31.86
CA ARG A 126 10.99 6.10 30.85
C ARG A 126 10.64 6.60 29.46
N GLY A 127 11.66 7.16 28.79
CA GLY A 127 11.52 7.70 27.43
C GLY A 127 11.22 9.20 27.38
N THR A 128 10.91 9.86 28.50
CA THR A 128 10.79 11.32 28.58
C THR A 128 12.14 11.94 28.91
N ASP A 129 12.98 12.13 27.89
CA ASP A 129 14.32 12.71 28.01
C ASP A 129 14.54 13.77 26.92
N VAL A 130 14.62 15.04 27.33
CA VAL A 130 14.80 16.20 26.45
C VAL A 130 16.14 16.16 25.71
N ALA A 131 17.19 15.65 26.35
CA ALA A 131 18.50 15.54 25.70
C ALA A 131 18.47 14.46 24.61
N ARG A 132 17.82 13.32 24.90
CA ARG A 132 17.59 12.25 23.91
C ARG A 132 16.70 12.71 22.76
N GLU A 133 15.61 13.41 23.05
CA GLU A 133 14.71 13.98 22.03
C GLU A 133 15.51 14.83 21.03
N LYS A 134 16.29 15.79 21.52
CA LYS A 134 17.14 16.66 20.69
C LYS A 134 18.20 15.90 19.90
N ALA A 135 18.71 14.79 20.43
CA ALA A 135 19.73 13.98 19.76
C ALA A 135 19.13 13.06 18.67
N VAL A 136 17.89 12.61 18.84
CA VAL A 136 17.28 11.54 18.00
C VAL A 136 16.31 12.10 16.97
N VAL A 137 15.44 13.05 17.36
CA VAL A 137 14.43 13.62 16.46
C VAL A 137 15.12 14.50 15.42
N GLY A 138 14.96 14.15 14.13
CA GLY A 138 15.66 14.85 13.05
C GLY A 138 17.16 14.57 12.99
N SER A 139 17.63 13.50 13.63
CA SER A 139 19.03 13.06 13.50
C SER A 139 19.40 12.77 12.05
N ARG A 140 20.69 12.88 11.73
CA ARG A 140 21.22 12.59 10.40
C ARG A 140 20.83 11.19 9.90
N ASP A 141 20.94 10.18 10.77
CA ASP A 141 20.63 8.79 10.43
C ASP A 141 19.14 8.62 10.07
N HIS A 142 18.23 9.31 10.78
CA HIS A 142 16.81 9.31 10.46
C HIS A 142 16.49 10.02 9.14
N ILE A 143 17.19 11.13 8.85
CA ILE A 143 17.05 11.84 7.57
C ILE A 143 17.56 10.96 6.42
N GLU A 144 18.72 10.32 6.57
CA GLU A 144 19.26 9.39 5.58
C GLU A 144 18.34 8.19 5.36
N LEU A 145 17.77 7.63 6.44
CA LEU A 145 16.79 6.55 6.37
C LEU A 145 15.49 7.01 5.68
N SER A 146 15.01 8.23 5.94
CA SER A 146 13.84 8.80 5.24
C SER A 146 14.08 8.87 3.73
N ARG A 147 15.26 9.34 3.30
CA ARG A 147 15.64 9.37 1.88
C ARG A 147 15.77 7.98 1.29
N GLU A 148 16.35 7.02 2.03
CA GLU A 148 16.43 5.61 1.60
C GLU A 148 15.06 4.98 1.42
N ALA A 149 14.16 5.15 2.39
CA ALA A 149 12.78 4.67 2.30
C ALA A 149 12.08 5.27 1.08
N GLY A 150 12.21 6.58 0.87
CA GLY A 150 11.67 7.25 -0.32
C GLY A 150 12.16 6.63 -1.63
N ARG A 151 13.48 6.42 -1.79
CA ARG A 151 14.07 5.78 -3.00
C ARG A 151 13.47 4.40 -3.28
N LYS A 152 13.28 3.59 -2.23
CA LYS A 152 12.75 2.22 -2.31
C LYS A 152 11.23 2.15 -2.48
N SER A 153 10.53 3.29 -2.42
CA SER A 153 9.07 3.38 -2.55
C SER A 153 8.60 3.93 -3.90
N VAL A 154 9.46 4.60 -4.66
CA VAL A 154 9.11 5.13 -5.99
C VAL A 154 8.90 4.01 -7.00
N VAL A 155 7.71 3.97 -7.62
CA VAL A 155 7.34 2.94 -8.61
C VAL A 155 7.37 3.54 -10.02
N LEU A 156 8.19 2.97 -10.90
CA LEU A 156 8.19 3.32 -12.32
C LEU A 156 7.10 2.51 -13.03
N LEU A 157 6.07 3.16 -13.57
CA LEU A 157 4.96 2.49 -14.26
C LEU A 157 5.19 2.38 -15.77
N LYS A 158 5.84 3.37 -16.35
CA LYS A 158 6.07 3.47 -17.79
C LYS A 158 7.38 4.20 -18.05
N ASN A 159 8.13 3.77 -19.07
CA ASN A 159 9.39 4.40 -19.50
C ASN A 159 9.71 4.09 -20.97
N ASP A 160 8.97 4.72 -21.88
CA ASP A 160 9.14 4.54 -23.32
C ASP A 160 10.50 5.06 -23.78
N ASN A 161 11.15 4.32 -24.69
CA ASN A 161 12.45 4.66 -25.30
C ASN A 161 13.57 4.97 -24.29
N ASN A 162 13.49 4.44 -23.07
CA ASN A 162 14.43 4.71 -21.99
C ASN A 162 14.60 6.22 -21.69
N LEU A 163 13.50 6.98 -21.69
CA LEU A 163 13.52 8.41 -21.35
C LEU A 163 14.15 8.67 -19.98
N LEU A 164 13.83 7.84 -18.99
CA LEU A 164 14.47 7.83 -17.67
C LEU A 164 15.60 6.79 -17.62
N PRO A 165 16.70 7.07 -16.90
CA PRO A 165 16.95 8.28 -16.10
C PRO A 165 17.30 9.53 -16.95
N LEU A 166 16.94 10.70 -16.44
CA LEU A 166 17.24 12.00 -17.04
C LEU A 166 18.72 12.37 -16.92
N ASN A 167 19.22 13.15 -17.89
CA ASN A 167 20.56 13.75 -17.81
C ASN A 167 20.53 14.96 -16.87
N LYS A 168 21.50 15.04 -15.95
CA LYS A 168 21.63 16.14 -14.97
C LYS A 168 21.95 17.51 -15.56
N SER A 169 22.41 17.57 -16.81
CA SER A 169 22.83 18.79 -17.50
C SER A 169 21.83 19.30 -18.55
N GLN A 170 20.73 18.58 -18.79
CA GLN A 170 19.71 19.03 -19.76
C GLN A 170 18.79 20.08 -19.14
N LYS A 171 18.12 20.86 -19.98
CA LYS A 171 17.14 21.86 -19.53
C LYS A 171 15.82 21.19 -19.18
N ILE A 172 15.36 21.38 -17.96
CA ILE A 172 14.16 20.72 -17.42
C ILE A 172 13.13 21.78 -17.05
N ALA A 173 11.92 21.62 -17.54
CA ALA A 173 10.76 22.34 -17.00
C ALA A 173 10.04 21.44 -15.99
N LEU A 174 10.14 21.75 -14.71
CA LEU A 174 9.38 21.10 -13.64
C LEU A 174 8.09 21.88 -13.43
N VAL A 175 6.98 21.30 -13.89
CA VAL A 175 5.70 21.97 -14.02
C VAL A 175 4.62 21.24 -13.20
N GLY A 176 3.74 21.98 -12.53
CA GLY A 176 2.60 21.41 -11.81
C GLY A 176 2.47 21.93 -10.37
N PRO A 177 1.31 21.73 -9.73
CA PRO A 177 1.06 22.25 -8.39
C PRO A 177 2.01 21.70 -7.33
N PHE A 178 2.75 20.62 -7.63
CA PHE A 178 3.66 19.96 -6.70
C PHE A 178 5.15 20.16 -7.02
N ALA A 179 5.46 21.04 -7.98
CA ALA A 179 6.83 21.33 -8.37
C ALA A 179 7.66 21.95 -7.22
N ASP A 180 7.14 23.00 -6.60
CA ASP A 180 7.74 23.73 -5.47
C ASP A 180 7.04 23.44 -4.13
N ASP A 181 6.06 22.54 -4.12
CA ASP A 181 5.20 22.27 -2.96
C ASP A 181 5.96 21.58 -1.82
N VAL A 182 5.81 22.14 -0.63
CA VAL A 182 6.28 21.56 0.63
C VAL A 182 5.12 21.08 1.50
N ASP A 183 3.90 21.59 1.31
CA ASP A 183 2.81 21.35 2.26
C ASP A 183 2.27 19.92 2.21
N ASN A 184 2.53 19.19 1.13
CA ASN A 184 2.02 17.83 0.95
C ASN A 184 3.13 16.79 0.75
N VAL A 185 4.35 17.03 1.24
CA VAL A 185 5.44 16.03 1.13
C VAL A 185 5.25 14.83 2.06
N TRP A 186 4.58 15.04 3.21
CA TRP A 186 4.42 14.01 4.23
C TRP A 186 3.26 13.05 3.95
N GLY A 187 2.17 13.55 3.39
CA GLY A 187 0.95 12.77 3.19
C GLY A 187 0.04 12.78 4.42
N PRO A 188 -1.11 12.06 4.33
CA PRO A 188 -2.04 11.98 5.44
C PRO A 188 -1.39 11.35 6.68
N TRP A 189 -1.99 11.55 7.85
CA TRP A 189 -1.54 10.99 9.13
C TRP A 189 -0.20 11.50 9.68
N THR A 190 0.28 12.65 9.19
CA THR A 190 1.38 13.38 9.84
C THR A 190 0.81 14.49 10.73
N ILE A 191 0.67 14.22 12.02
CA ILE A 191 0.13 15.16 13.01
C ILE A 191 1.18 16.20 13.43
N TRP A 192 2.43 15.77 13.60
CA TRP A 192 3.56 16.61 14.05
C TRP A 192 4.74 16.52 13.08
N GLY A 193 4.64 17.23 11.96
CA GLY A 193 5.76 17.41 11.04
C GLY A 193 6.57 18.66 11.38
N ALA A 194 7.88 18.63 11.17
CA ALA A 194 8.75 19.78 11.39
C ALA A 194 8.93 20.57 10.07
N PRO A 195 8.32 21.76 9.92
CA PRO A 195 8.21 22.44 8.62
C PRO A 195 9.53 22.72 7.91
N GLU A 196 10.61 22.93 8.67
CA GLU A 196 11.96 23.23 8.20
C GLU A 196 12.68 22.03 7.56
N ARG A 197 12.18 20.80 7.77
CA ARG A 197 12.78 19.57 7.21
C ARG A 197 12.19 19.15 5.87
N ARG A 198 11.17 19.86 5.38
CA ARG A 198 10.46 19.53 4.14
C ARG A 198 11.31 19.86 2.93
N VAL A 199 11.47 18.89 2.03
CA VAL A 199 12.19 19.06 0.77
C VAL A 199 11.22 18.91 -0.41
N SER A 200 10.97 20.00 -1.13
CA SER A 200 10.18 20.02 -2.36
C SER A 200 10.90 19.32 -3.52
N LEU A 201 10.16 18.97 -4.58
CA LEU A 201 10.74 18.41 -5.81
C LEU A 201 11.77 19.37 -6.41
N GLU A 202 11.46 20.67 -6.48
CA GLU A 202 12.40 21.71 -6.93
C GLU A 202 13.73 21.63 -6.15
N ALA A 203 13.68 21.67 -4.82
CA ALA A 203 14.89 21.65 -4.00
C ALA A 203 15.70 20.36 -4.24
N GLY A 204 15.01 19.22 -4.36
CA GLY A 204 15.61 17.94 -4.70
C GLY A 204 16.30 17.93 -6.06
N PHE A 205 15.64 18.45 -7.09
CA PHE A 205 16.14 18.49 -8.46
C PHE A 205 17.32 19.45 -8.57
N ARG A 206 17.21 20.68 -8.04
CA ARG A 206 18.32 21.65 -8.03
C ARG A 206 19.55 21.09 -7.34
N ALA A 207 19.40 20.36 -6.24
CA ALA A 207 20.52 19.73 -5.54
C ALA A 207 21.17 18.57 -6.34
N ALA A 208 20.44 17.92 -7.24
CA ALA A 208 20.92 16.79 -8.01
C ALA A 208 21.52 17.16 -9.38
N MET A 209 21.10 18.29 -9.95
CA MET A 209 21.52 18.79 -11.27
C MET A 209 22.94 19.37 -11.24
N THR A 210 23.62 19.32 -12.38
CA THR A 210 24.97 19.90 -12.54
C THR A 210 24.92 21.43 -12.60
N ASP A 211 23.90 21.97 -13.25
CA ASP A 211 23.57 23.40 -13.24
C ASP A 211 22.13 23.59 -12.73
N PRO A 212 21.94 24.06 -11.49
CA PRO A 212 20.62 24.35 -10.95
C PRO A 212 19.81 25.37 -11.78
N GLN A 213 20.46 26.22 -12.58
CA GLN A 213 19.78 27.22 -13.43
C GLN A 213 19.13 26.60 -14.67
N ALA A 214 19.49 25.37 -15.03
CA ALA A 214 18.85 24.62 -16.11
C ALA A 214 17.45 24.08 -15.71
N LEU A 215 17.03 24.27 -14.46
CA LEU A 215 15.69 23.94 -13.98
C LEU A 215 14.80 25.18 -13.96
N THR A 216 13.78 25.18 -14.82
CA THR A 216 12.68 26.15 -14.79
C THR A 216 11.51 25.52 -14.04
N VAL A 217 10.89 26.29 -13.14
CA VAL A 217 9.77 25.83 -12.30
C VAL A 217 8.55 26.70 -12.57
N ALA A 218 7.38 26.10 -12.74
CA ALA A 218 6.11 26.81 -12.85
C ALA A 218 4.97 25.95 -12.31
N ARG A 219 4.02 26.55 -11.59
CA ARG A 219 2.90 25.76 -11.02
C ARG A 219 1.90 25.31 -12.07
N GLY A 220 1.59 26.14 -13.06
CA GLY A 220 0.65 25.78 -14.13
C GLY A 220 -0.82 25.77 -13.71
N SER A 221 -1.14 25.09 -12.61
CA SER A 221 -2.48 24.99 -12.02
C SER A 221 -2.39 24.86 -10.50
N GLY A 222 -3.52 25.00 -9.81
CA GLY A 222 -3.67 24.51 -8.45
C GLY A 222 -4.01 23.01 -8.45
N VAL A 223 -4.25 22.44 -7.27
CA VAL A 223 -4.63 21.02 -7.15
C VAL A 223 -6.04 20.81 -7.70
N GLU A 224 -7.01 21.55 -7.19
CA GLU A 224 -8.44 21.42 -7.55
C GLU A 224 -9.01 22.69 -8.18
N THR A 225 -8.24 23.78 -8.19
CA THR A 225 -8.63 25.06 -8.78
C THR A 225 -7.62 25.49 -9.85
N PRO A 226 -8.06 26.06 -10.98
CA PRO A 226 -7.16 26.73 -11.93
C PRO A 226 -6.40 27.89 -11.28
N LEU A 227 -5.29 28.30 -11.89
CA LEU A 227 -4.58 29.54 -11.58
C LEU A 227 -4.72 30.48 -12.77
N ASP A 228 -5.11 31.73 -12.51
CA ASP A 228 -5.22 32.74 -13.56
C ASP A 228 -3.85 32.97 -14.22
N GLY A 229 -3.77 32.75 -15.54
CA GLY A 229 -2.52 32.87 -16.30
C GLY A 229 -1.50 31.73 -16.05
N GLY A 230 -1.86 30.72 -15.25
CA GLY A 230 -0.93 29.68 -14.81
C GLY A 230 -0.47 28.78 -15.95
N ILE A 231 -1.39 28.38 -16.84
CA ILE A 231 -1.05 27.52 -17.99
C ILE A 231 -0.11 28.28 -18.95
N GLU A 232 -0.37 29.56 -19.20
CA GLU A 232 0.46 30.41 -20.05
C GLU A 232 1.88 30.57 -19.47
N GLU A 233 2.00 30.71 -18.16
CA GLU A 233 3.30 30.71 -17.47
C GLU A 233 4.03 29.37 -17.63
N ALA A 234 3.33 28.25 -17.41
CA ALA A 234 3.90 26.91 -17.57
C ALA A 234 4.35 26.63 -19.01
N VAL A 235 3.58 27.07 -20.01
CA VAL A 235 3.97 26.97 -21.42
C VAL A 235 5.26 27.74 -21.68
N ARG A 236 5.36 29.02 -21.25
CA ARG A 236 6.60 29.80 -21.39
C ARG A 236 7.79 29.14 -20.70
N ALA A 237 7.57 28.55 -19.53
CA ALA A 237 8.60 27.82 -18.79
C ALA A 237 9.09 26.57 -19.55
N ALA A 238 8.19 25.89 -20.26
CA ALA A 238 8.46 24.64 -20.98
C ALA A 238 9.02 24.84 -22.40
N GLU A 239 8.78 25.98 -23.06
CA GLU A 239 9.22 26.27 -24.42
C GLU A 239 10.74 26.06 -24.61
N GLY A 240 11.54 26.53 -23.66
CA GLY A 240 13.01 26.44 -23.69
C GLY A 240 13.61 25.15 -23.13
N ALA A 241 12.78 24.23 -22.61
CA ALA A 241 13.24 22.99 -21.98
C ALA A 241 13.43 21.84 -22.96
N ASP A 242 14.35 20.93 -22.67
CA ASP A 242 14.57 19.71 -23.44
C ASP A 242 13.55 18.62 -23.06
N VAL A 243 13.09 18.63 -21.80
CA VAL A 243 12.12 17.70 -21.23
C VAL A 243 11.18 18.40 -20.25
N ILE A 244 9.91 17.99 -20.25
CA ILE A 244 8.90 18.43 -19.29
C ILE A 244 8.74 17.36 -18.22
N VAL A 245 8.81 17.77 -16.95
CA VAL A 245 8.53 16.94 -15.79
C VAL A 245 7.28 17.49 -15.11
N LEU A 246 6.17 16.76 -15.22
CA LEU A 246 4.87 17.13 -14.66
C LEU A 246 4.69 16.56 -13.25
N ALA A 247 4.67 17.41 -12.24
CA ALA A 247 4.40 17.08 -10.85
C ALA A 247 2.92 17.29 -10.50
N ILE A 248 2.13 16.21 -10.62
CA ILE A 248 0.66 16.23 -10.58
C ILE A 248 0.10 15.10 -9.68
N GLY A 249 -1.21 15.13 -9.43
CA GLY A 249 -1.96 14.11 -8.69
C GLY A 249 -2.78 14.70 -7.55
N GLU A 250 -2.64 14.16 -6.34
CA GLU A 250 -3.44 14.47 -5.16
C GLU A 250 -2.71 15.32 -4.12
N SER A 251 -3.45 16.15 -3.39
CA SER A 251 -2.99 16.73 -2.12
C SER A 251 -3.11 15.69 -1.00
N GLN A 252 -2.40 15.90 0.11
CA GLN A 252 -2.48 15.00 1.26
C GLN A 252 -3.89 14.92 1.86
N LYS A 253 -4.70 15.97 1.66
CA LYS A 253 -6.08 16.07 2.14
C LYS A 253 -7.09 15.34 1.25
N MET A 254 -6.67 14.75 0.13
CA MET A 254 -7.54 13.94 -0.72
C MET A 254 -7.49 12.46 -0.35
N SER A 255 -6.65 12.07 0.59
CA SER A 255 -6.50 10.71 1.13
C SER A 255 -6.48 10.76 2.66
N GLY A 256 -6.49 9.60 3.31
CA GLY A 256 -6.65 9.52 4.77
C GLY A 256 -8.11 9.39 5.18
N GLU A 257 -8.38 9.66 6.46
CA GLU A 257 -9.70 9.49 7.07
C GLU A 257 -10.75 10.44 6.47
N ALA A 258 -11.95 9.90 6.21
CA ALA A 258 -13.10 10.65 5.66
C ALA A 258 -12.84 11.36 4.30
N GLN A 259 -11.83 10.94 3.53
CA GLN A 259 -11.49 11.51 2.22
C GLN A 259 -11.80 10.53 1.06
N SER A 260 -12.96 9.86 1.11
CA SER A 260 -13.42 8.99 0.03
C SER A 260 -13.73 9.78 -1.25
N ARG A 261 -13.35 9.24 -2.41
CA ARG A 261 -13.61 9.85 -3.73
C ARG A 261 -14.47 8.92 -4.57
N THR A 262 -15.47 9.47 -5.23
CA THR A 262 -16.28 8.76 -6.25
C THR A 262 -15.51 8.60 -7.55
N GLU A 263 -14.69 9.60 -7.89
CA GLU A 263 -13.79 9.56 -9.04
C GLU A 263 -12.34 9.59 -8.58
N ILE A 264 -11.60 8.54 -8.91
CA ILE A 264 -10.19 8.35 -8.53
C ILE A 264 -9.27 8.73 -9.69
N VAL A 265 -9.49 9.91 -10.27
CA VAL A 265 -8.72 10.46 -11.40
C VAL A 265 -7.86 11.65 -10.96
N VAL A 266 -6.92 12.06 -11.82
CA VAL A 266 -6.19 13.33 -11.66
C VAL A 266 -7.17 14.51 -11.78
N PRO A 267 -7.13 15.51 -10.88
CA PRO A 267 -8.05 16.65 -10.92
C PRO A 267 -8.07 17.44 -12.23
N ALA A 268 -9.23 17.96 -12.61
CA ALA A 268 -9.46 18.61 -13.90
C ALA A 268 -8.53 19.81 -14.21
N PRO A 269 -8.19 20.73 -13.28
CA PRO A 269 -7.25 21.81 -13.58
C PRO A 269 -5.85 21.32 -13.94
N GLN A 270 -5.42 20.22 -13.33
CA GLN A 270 -4.15 19.59 -13.65
C GLN A 270 -4.21 18.87 -15.00
N MET A 271 -5.36 18.28 -15.36
CA MET A 271 -5.55 17.70 -16.70
C MET A 271 -5.45 18.76 -17.81
N ALA A 272 -6.02 19.96 -17.60
CA ALA A 272 -5.88 21.07 -18.55
C ALA A 272 -4.41 21.49 -18.72
N LEU A 273 -3.64 21.52 -17.63
CA LEU A 273 -2.20 21.75 -17.66
C LEU A 273 -1.46 20.65 -18.43
N VAL A 274 -1.80 19.37 -18.19
CA VAL A 274 -1.20 18.23 -18.89
C VAL A 274 -1.43 18.35 -20.40
N ASP A 275 -2.65 18.69 -20.82
CA ASP A 275 -3.00 18.83 -22.23
C ASP A 275 -2.22 19.96 -22.91
N ALA A 276 -2.05 21.10 -22.23
CA ALA A 276 -1.22 22.20 -22.71
C ALA A 276 0.27 21.80 -22.83
N MET A 277 0.80 21.03 -21.88
CA MET A 277 2.19 20.55 -21.95
C MET A 277 2.38 19.51 -23.06
N ALA A 278 1.43 18.60 -23.24
CA ALA A 278 1.45 17.60 -24.30
C ALA A 278 1.44 18.25 -25.71
N ALA A 279 0.71 19.36 -25.88
CA ALA A 279 0.66 20.11 -27.13
C ALA A 279 2.03 20.70 -27.57
N LEU A 280 3.00 20.81 -26.66
CA LEU A 280 4.37 21.26 -26.98
C LEU A 280 5.19 20.17 -27.69
N ASN A 281 4.73 18.92 -27.73
CA ASN A 281 5.39 17.79 -28.38
C ASN A 281 6.84 17.54 -27.87
N LYS A 282 7.10 17.86 -26.61
CA LYS A 282 8.38 17.58 -25.93
C LYS A 282 8.29 16.24 -25.17
N PRO A 283 9.43 15.57 -24.89
CA PRO A 283 9.44 14.43 -23.99
C PRO A 283 8.81 14.81 -22.64
N MET A 284 7.93 13.95 -22.13
CA MET A 284 7.14 14.24 -20.93
C MET A 284 7.25 13.10 -19.91
N VAL A 285 7.65 13.46 -18.69
CA VAL A 285 7.68 12.59 -17.52
C VAL A 285 6.59 13.03 -16.56
N VAL A 286 5.70 12.14 -16.17
CA VAL A 286 4.71 12.39 -15.10
C VAL A 286 5.26 11.86 -13.78
N LEU A 287 5.39 12.74 -12.80
CA LEU A 287 5.56 12.42 -11.39
C LEU A 287 4.17 12.46 -10.73
N LEU A 288 3.59 11.28 -10.52
CA LEU A 288 2.27 11.12 -9.94
C LEU A 288 2.38 11.03 -8.42
N ARG A 289 1.79 12.00 -7.73
CA ARG A 289 1.68 12.02 -6.27
C ARG A 289 0.27 11.60 -5.85
N ASN A 290 0.11 10.60 -5.01
CA ASN A 290 -1.21 10.03 -4.72
C ASN A 290 -1.21 9.19 -3.43
N GLY A 291 -2.35 9.12 -2.75
CA GLY A 291 -2.52 8.26 -1.56
C GLY A 291 -3.30 6.97 -1.84
N ARG A 292 -3.78 6.80 -3.08
CA ARG A 292 -4.53 5.64 -3.57
C ARG A 292 -4.15 5.30 -5.01
N ALA A 293 -4.59 4.16 -5.52
CA ALA A 293 -4.56 3.89 -6.96
C ALA A 293 -5.44 4.89 -7.73
N LEU A 294 -4.97 5.36 -8.89
CA LEU A 294 -5.72 6.29 -9.74
C LEU A 294 -6.05 5.65 -11.10
N ALA A 295 -7.22 5.97 -11.65
CA ALA A 295 -7.56 5.71 -13.04
C ALA A 295 -6.89 6.79 -13.91
N LEU A 296 -5.83 6.41 -14.62
CA LEU A 296 -5.07 7.35 -15.45
C LEU A 296 -5.71 7.49 -16.84
N GLU A 297 -5.90 8.73 -17.27
CA GLU A 297 -6.61 9.06 -18.50
C GLU A 297 -5.79 9.99 -19.42
N GLY A 298 -6.21 10.07 -20.68
CA GLY A 298 -5.68 11.01 -21.67
C GLY A 298 -4.15 11.05 -21.73
N ASN A 299 -3.60 12.27 -21.76
CA ASN A 299 -2.17 12.52 -21.88
C ASN A 299 -1.36 12.09 -20.65
N VAL A 300 -1.97 11.93 -19.47
CA VAL A 300 -1.28 11.35 -18.29
C VAL A 300 -0.98 9.87 -18.54
N LYS A 301 -1.98 9.10 -19.00
CA LYS A 301 -1.79 7.69 -19.35
C LYS A 301 -0.81 7.50 -20.51
N ASN A 302 -0.82 8.44 -21.46
CA ASN A 302 -0.04 8.33 -22.69
C ASN A 302 1.38 8.92 -22.58
N ALA A 303 1.73 9.60 -21.48
CA ALA A 303 3.06 10.14 -21.24
C ALA A 303 4.17 9.10 -21.48
N GLN A 304 5.35 9.54 -21.94
CA GLN A 304 6.46 8.63 -22.23
C GLN A 304 6.99 7.98 -20.95
N ALA A 305 6.98 8.69 -19.82
CA ALA A 305 7.29 8.10 -18.52
C ALA A 305 6.24 8.47 -17.47
N VAL A 306 5.90 7.51 -16.61
CA VAL A 306 4.97 7.69 -15.48
C VAL A 306 5.61 7.09 -14.23
N VAL A 307 5.77 7.90 -13.19
CA VAL A 307 6.45 7.55 -11.95
C VAL A 307 5.52 7.84 -10.79
N VAL A 308 5.16 6.83 -10.00
CA VAL A 308 4.41 7.00 -8.75
C VAL A 308 5.36 7.35 -7.64
N THR A 309 5.12 8.50 -7.05
CA THR A 309 5.92 9.05 -5.95
C THR A 309 5.23 8.92 -4.60
N TRP A 310 3.93 8.59 -4.52
CA TRP A 310 3.19 8.55 -3.25
C TRP A 310 3.35 9.83 -2.44
N PHE A 311 3.29 9.76 -1.11
CA PHE A 311 3.81 10.78 -0.21
C PHE A 311 5.03 10.20 0.51
N LEU A 312 6.25 10.70 0.24
CA LEU A 312 7.51 10.05 0.68
C LEU A 312 8.10 10.63 1.98
N GLY A 313 7.44 11.59 2.60
CA GLY A 313 7.95 12.21 3.81
C GLY A 313 8.91 13.37 3.56
N GLU A 314 9.67 13.72 4.60
CA GLU A 314 10.47 14.94 4.65
C GLU A 314 11.56 15.02 3.55
N GLN A 315 12.09 13.88 3.11
CA GLN A 315 13.12 13.79 2.06
C GLN A 315 12.57 13.49 0.65
N MET A 316 11.27 13.70 0.42
CA MET A 316 10.60 13.39 -0.85
C MET A 316 11.35 13.94 -2.07
N GLY A 317 11.68 15.24 -2.08
CA GLY A 317 12.37 15.86 -3.21
C GLY A 317 13.68 15.18 -3.58
N HIS A 318 14.52 14.91 -2.59
CA HIS A 318 15.80 14.24 -2.80
C HIS A 318 15.65 12.78 -3.24
N ALA A 319 14.71 12.04 -2.64
CA ALA A 319 14.46 10.65 -3.00
C ALA A 319 13.95 10.51 -4.45
N VAL A 320 13.03 11.37 -4.88
CA VAL A 320 12.53 11.39 -6.26
C VAL A 320 13.65 11.78 -7.22
N ALA A 321 14.42 12.83 -6.93
CA ALA A 321 15.55 13.24 -7.76
C ALA A 321 16.59 12.12 -7.94
N ASP A 322 16.91 11.37 -6.88
CA ASP A 322 17.84 10.25 -6.97
C ASP A 322 17.37 9.17 -7.96
N VAL A 323 16.07 8.90 -8.01
CA VAL A 323 15.50 7.96 -8.98
C VAL A 323 15.51 8.58 -10.37
N ILE A 324 14.94 9.77 -10.54
CA ILE A 324 14.78 10.41 -11.86
C ILE A 324 16.13 10.64 -12.56
N PHE A 325 17.20 10.96 -11.83
CA PHE A 325 18.54 11.14 -12.38
C PHE A 325 19.42 9.87 -12.31
N GLY A 326 18.87 8.73 -11.90
CA GLY A 326 19.56 7.43 -11.94
C GLY A 326 20.64 7.22 -10.89
N ALA A 327 20.70 8.05 -9.83
CA ALA A 327 21.54 7.76 -8.67
C ALA A 327 21.04 6.52 -7.89
N HIS A 328 19.74 6.24 -8.00
CA HIS A 328 19.12 4.99 -7.56
C HIS A 328 18.19 4.45 -8.65
N GLY A 329 18.24 3.16 -8.95
CA GLY A 329 17.30 2.55 -9.90
C GLY A 329 15.94 2.29 -9.23
N PRO A 330 14.81 2.44 -9.94
CA PRO A 330 13.50 2.12 -9.37
C PRO A 330 13.41 0.62 -9.08
N SER A 331 12.93 0.31 -7.87
CA SER A 331 12.88 -1.05 -7.33
C SER A 331 11.58 -1.39 -6.60
N ALA A 332 10.68 -0.41 -6.45
CA ALA A 332 9.39 -0.60 -5.83
C ALA A 332 8.41 -1.33 -6.77
N ARG A 333 7.39 -1.96 -6.19
CA ARG A 333 6.28 -2.61 -6.89
C ARG A 333 4.96 -2.14 -6.29
N LEU A 334 3.92 -2.03 -7.11
CA LEU A 334 2.60 -1.60 -6.69
C LEU A 334 2.00 -2.55 -5.65
N PRO A 335 1.63 -2.08 -4.44
CA PRO A 335 0.90 -2.90 -3.47
C PRO A 335 -0.60 -3.00 -3.77
N ILE A 336 -1.08 -2.28 -4.79
CA ILE A 336 -2.49 -2.23 -5.21
C ILE A 336 -2.57 -2.02 -6.71
N SER A 337 -3.53 -2.67 -7.38
CA SER A 337 -3.75 -2.51 -8.82
C SER A 337 -4.28 -1.11 -9.17
N PHE A 338 -3.76 -0.51 -10.24
CA PHE A 338 -4.32 0.69 -10.84
C PHE A 338 -5.41 0.30 -11.84
N PRO A 339 -6.66 0.78 -11.68
CA PRO A 339 -7.73 0.47 -12.61
C PRO A 339 -7.60 1.30 -13.90
N HIS A 340 -8.30 0.87 -14.95
CA HIS A 340 -8.53 1.69 -16.13
C HIS A 340 -9.58 2.78 -15.90
N LYS A 341 -10.58 2.53 -15.04
CA LYS A 341 -11.71 3.44 -14.75
C LYS A 341 -12.13 3.37 -13.28
N SER A 342 -12.62 4.48 -12.73
CA SER A 342 -13.16 4.54 -11.35
C SER A 342 -14.25 3.48 -11.12
N GLY A 343 -15.15 3.31 -12.09
CA GLY A 343 -16.27 2.35 -12.04
C GLY A 343 -15.87 0.87 -12.02
N GLN A 344 -14.58 0.53 -12.10
CA GLN A 344 -14.11 -0.83 -11.87
C GLN A 344 -13.98 -1.19 -10.39
N GLN A 345 -14.11 -0.22 -9.48
CA GLN A 345 -14.03 -0.48 -8.05
C GLN A 345 -15.27 -1.23 -7.53
N PRO A 346 -15.11 -2.20 -6.61
CA PRO A 346 -13.84 -2.69 -6.07
C PRO A 346 -13.07 -3.57 -7.08
N TYR A 347 -11.78 -3.31 -7.24
CA TYR A 347 -10.87 -4.13 -8.06
C TYR A 347 -9.72 -4.70 -7.24
N SER A 348 -9.55 -6.02 -7.25
CA SER A 348 -8.41 -6.70 -6.64
C SER A 348 -7.82 -7.75 -7.58
N TYR A 349 -6.52 -8.03 -7.44
CA TYR A 349 -5.84 -9.02 -8.28
C TYR A 349 -6.23 -10.46 -7.91
N ASP A 350 -6.63 -10.68 -6.67
CA ASP A 350 -7.03 -11.95 -6.07
C ASP A 350 -8.55 -12.19 -6.20
N HIS A 351 -9.17 -11.62 -7.23
CA HIS A 351 -10.57 -11.88 -7.54
C HIS A 351 -10.80 -13.34 -7.97
N LYS A 352 -12.03 -13.79 -7.81
CA LYS A 352 -12.47 -15.12 -8.23
C LYS A 352 -12.81 -15.14 -9.73
N ASN A 353 -12.61 -16.28 -10.40
CA ASN A 353 -12.84 -16.42 -11.84
C ASN A 353 -14.30 -16.24 -12.29
N THR A 354 -15.28 -16.33 -11.38
CA THR A 354 -16.72 -16.41 -11.68
C THR A 354 -17.10 -17.68 -12.47
N GLY A 355 -18.40 -17.89 -12.73
CA GLY A 355 -18.87 -18.99 -13.58
C GLY A 355 -18.74 -18.73 -15.09
N ARG A 356 -18.42 -17.49 -15.49
CA ARG A 356 -18.30 -17.07 -16.90
C ARG A 356 -17.14 -16.08 -17.08
N PRO A 357 -15.89 -16.50 -16.83
CA PRO A 357 -14.74 -15.62 -17.00
C PRO A 357 -14.67 -15.09 -18.42
N ALA A 358 -14.38 -13.80 -18.58
CA ALA A 358 -14.08 -13.21 -19.87
C ALA A 358 -12.65 -13.58 -20.29
N ASN A 359 -12.45 -13.86 -21.58
CA ASN A 359 -11.11 -14.01 -22.13
C ASN A 359 -10.46 -12.60 -22.27
N PRO A 360 -9.34 -12.31 -21.59
CA PRO A 360 -8.69 -11.00 -21.68
C PRO A 360 -8.11 -10.69 -23.07
N ASP A 361 -7.89 -11.71 -23.91
CA ASP A 361 -7.36 -11.55 -25.27
C ASP A 361 -8.45 -11.21 -26.30
N LEU A 362 -9.72 -11.31 -25.92
CA LEU A 362 -10.85 -11.00 -26.79
C LEU A 362 -11.42 -9.61 -26.47
N PRO A 363 -11.62 -8.73 -27.47
CA PRO A 363 -12.18 -7.39 -27.22
C PRO A 363 -13.65 -7.46 -26.77
N VAL A 364 -14.41 -8.42 -27.28
CA VAL A 364 -15.81 -8.65 -26.92
C VAL A 364 -16.10 -10.15 -26.93
N GLU A 365 -16.73 -10.62 -25.85
CA GLU A 365 -17.37 -11.92 -25.78
C GLU A 365 -18.71 -11.75 -25.04
N GLU A 366 -19.81 -12.08 -25.72
CA GLU A 366 -21.14 -11.90 -25.15
C GLU A 366 -21.39 -12.86 -23.98
N TYR A 367 -22.20 -12.41 -23.00
CA TYR A 367 -22.61 -13.20 -21.83
C TYR A 367 -21.49 -13.67 -20.88
N LYS A 368 -20.33 -13.02 -20.90
CA LYS A 368 -19.24 -13.18 -19.93
C LYS A 368 -19.25 -12.10 -18.85
N ALA A 369 -18.62 -12.38 -17.71
CA ALA A 369 -18.40 -11.39 -16.64
C ALA A 369 -17.40 -10.34 -17.12
N ARG A 370 -17.86 -9.25 -17.75
CA ARG A 370 -17.03 -8.17 -18.30
C ARG A 370 -17.71 -6.82 -18.21
N TYR A 371 -16.92 -5.76 -18.29
CA TYR A 371 -17.41 -4.42 -18.60
C TYR A 371 -17.66 -4.25 -20.10
N ARG A 372 -18.61 -3.38 -20.48
CA ARG A 372 -18.90 -3.07 -21.88
C ARG A 372 -17.87 -2.09 -22.47
N GLU A 373 -17.46 -1.09 -21.68
CA GLU A 373 -16.62 0.03 -22.11
C GLU A 373 -15.14 -0.12 -21.75
N THR A 374 -14.76 -1.14 -20.99
CA THR A 374 -13.37 -1.36 -20.58
C THR A 374 -13.05 -2.84 -20.39
N THR A 375 -11.76 -3.16 -20.27
CA THR A 375 -11.25 -4.52 -19.99
C THR A 375 -11.38 -4.86 -18.51
N ASN A 376 -11.31 -6.16 -18.17
CA ASN A 376 -11.23 -6.63 -16.78
C ASN A 376 -9.79 -6.69 -16.23
N THR A 377 -8.79 -6.34 -17.03
CA THR A 377 -7.40 -6.24 -16.57
C THR A 377 -7.19 -4.96 -15.76
N ALA A 378 -6.07 -4.89 -15.04
CA ALA A 378 -5.63 -3.65 -14.44
C ALA A 378 -4.87 -2.84 -15.49
N LEU A 379 -4.88 -1.51 -15.38
CA LEU A 379 -3.96 -0.68 -16.14
C LEU A 379 -2.52 -0.98 -15.72
N TYR A 380 -2.29 -1.07 -14.41
CA TYR A 380 -1.06 -1.62 -13.83
C TYR A 380 -1.42 -2.58 -12.69
N PRO A 381 -1.08 -3.86 -12.79
CA PRO A 381 -1.54 -4.86 -11.82
C PRO A 381 -0.78 -4.78 -10.49
N PHE A 382 -1.35 -5.40 -9.45
CA PHE A 382 -0.64 -5.69 -8.21
C PHE A 382 0.74 -6.31 -8.49
N GLY A 383 1.75 -5.84 -7.77
CA GLY A 383 3.13 -6.28 -7.92
C GLY A 383 3.86 -5.66 -9.10
N PHE A 384 3.23 -4.80 -9.92
CA PHE A 384 3.88 -4.19 -11.09
C PHE A 384 4.82 -3.05 -10.72
N GLY A 385 5.92 -2.93 -11.44
CA GLY A 385 6.85 -1.81 -11.35
C GLY A 385 8.10 -2.10 -12.18
N LEU A 386 8.46 -1.18 -13.05
CA LEU A 386 9.62 -1.28 -13.91
C LEU A 386 10.92 -0.97 -13.14
N THR A 387 12.03 -1.40 -13.71
CA THR A 387 13.39 -1.01 -13.32
C THR A 387 14.09 -0.41 -14.55
N TYR A 388 15.29 0.16 -14.39
CA TYR A 388 16.05 0.68 -15.54
C TYR A 388 16.78 -0.43 -16.33
N GLY A 389 17.02 -1.58 -15.71
CA GLY A 389 17.45 -2.77 -16.44
C GLY A 389 16.27 -3.48 -17.11
N GLU A 390 16.59 -4.47 -17.95
CA GLU A 390 15.59 -5.30 -18.64
C GLU A 390 15.65 -6.71 -18.06
N VAL A 391 14.76 -7.04 -17.13
CA VAL A 391 14.77 -8.35 -16.46
C VAL A 391 13.85 -9.32 -17.17
N VAL A 392 14.42 -10.41 -17.67
CA VAL A 392 13.68 -11.52 -18.28
C VAL A 392 13.66 -12.73 -17.38
N TYR A 393 12.56 -13.46 -17.41
CA TYR A 393 12.32 -14.66 -16.61
C TYR A 393 12.48 -15.91 -17.48
N GLY A 394 13.19 -16.91 -16.96
CA GLY A 394 13.20 -18.26 -17.51
C GLY A 394 11.92 -19.04 -17.15
N PRO A 395 11.83 -20.32 -17.57
CA PRO A 395 10.76 -21.19 -17.12
C PRO A 395 10.83 -21.43 -15.61
N VAL A 396 9.69 -21.77 -15.00
CA VAL A 396 9.64 -22.25 -13.62
C VAL A 396 10.23 -23.66 -13.58
N GLU A 397 11.21 -23.86 -12.72
CA GLU A 397 11.86 -25.14 -12.44
C GLU A 397 11.31 -25.71 -11.14
N MET A 398 10.93 -26.99 -11.14
CA MET A 398 10.47 -27.69 -9.94
C MET A 398 11.14 -29.07 -9.88
N ALA A 399 11.55 -29.49 -8.69
CA ALA A 399 12.16 -30.81 -8.52
C ALA A 399 11.15 -31.97 -8.68
N SER A 400 9.87 -31.67 -8.50
CA SER A 400 8.74 -32.59 -8.64
C SER A 400 7.48 -31.81 -9.01
N ASP A 401 6.50 -32.49 -9.61
CA ASP A 401 5.13 -32.00 -9.78
C ASP A 401 4.22 -32.42 -8.61
N GLN A 402 4.79 -32.97 -7.53
CA GLN A 402 4.06 -33.40 -6.34
C GLN A 402 4.59 -32.70 -5.08
N LEU A 403 3.67 -32.18 -4.28
CA LEU A 403 3.94 -31.70 -2.93
C LEU A 403 3.38 -32.72 -1.92
N PRO A 404 4.21 -33.38 -1.10
CA PRO A 404 3.73 -34.27 -0.05
C PRO A 404 2.98 -33.51 1.07
N TRP A 405 1.99 -34.15 1.70
CA TRP A 405 1.16 -33.56 2.76
C TRP A 405 1.92 -32.99 3.96
N ASN A 406 3.06 -33.59 4.30
CA ASN A 406 3.95 -33.14 5.38
C ASN A 406 5.35 -32.76 4.86
N GLY A 407 5.47 -32.45 3.56
CA GLY A 407 6.73 -32.18 2.90
C GLY A 407 6.83 -30.74 2.40
N THR A 408 7.79 -30.54 1.50
CA THR A 408 8.02 -29.27 0.82
C THR A 408 8.21 -29.49 -0.68
N LEU A 409 8.00 -28.43 -1.45
CA LEU A 409 8.28 -28.37 -2.87
C LEU A 409 9.18 -27.18 -3.14
N ASP A 410 10.40 -27.45 -3.62
CA ASP A 410 11.30 -26.40 -4.07
C ASP A 410 10.97 -26.00 -5.52
N VAL A 411 10.76 -24.70 -5.70
CA VAL A 411 10.48 -24.08 -7.00
C VAL A 411 11.50 -22.98 -7.25
N ALA A 412 11.90 -22.81 -8.50
CA ALA A 412 12.90 -21.83 -8.86
C ALA A 412 12.62 -21.18 -10.21
N VAL A 413 13.16 -19.98 -10.40
CA VAL A 413 13.21 -19.32 -11.71
C VAL A 413 14.55 -18.65 -11.88
N THR A 414 15.13 -18.79 -13.07
CA THR A 414 16.33 -18.01 -13.43
C THR A 414 15.89 -16.69 -14.02
N VAL A 415 16.28 -15.59 -13.37
CA VAL A 415 16.07 -14.22 -13.90
C VAL A 415 17.37 -13.68 -14.46
N THR A 416 17.31 -12.95 -15.57
CA THR A 416 18.47 -12.38 -16.25
C THR A 416 18.24 -10.93 -16.56
N ASN A 417 19.20 -10.07 -16.22
CA ASN A 417 19.18 -8.68 -16.66
C ASN A 417 19.87 -8.57 -18.03
N ARG A 418 19.09 -8.32 -19.08
CA ARG A 418 19.57 -8.09 -20.46
C ARG A 418 19.80 -6.62 -20.79
N GLY A 419 19.41 -5.73 -19.88
CA GLY A 419 19.53 -4.29 -20.07
C GLY A 419 20.95 -3.77 -19.80
N ALA A 420 21.15 -2.49 -20.08
CA ALA A 420 22.42 -1.79 -19.87
C ALA A 420 22.59 -1.25 -18.43
N HIS A 421 21.51 -1.19 -17.64
CA HIS A 421 21.54 -0.69 -16.26
C HIS A 421 21.41 -1.84 -15.26
N ALA A 422 22.00 -1.67 -14.07
CA ALA A 422 21.73 -2.56 -12.95
C ALA A 422 20.24 -2.51 -12.59
N ALA A 423 19.70 -3.65 -12.17
CA ALA A 423 18.30 -3.82 -11.82
C ALA A 423 18.16 -4.43 -10.43
N GLU A 424 17.14 -4.00 -9.71
CA GLU A 424 16.64 -4.70 -8.54
C GLU A 424 15.24 -5.24 -8.86
N GLU A 425 15.14 -6.57 -8.84
CA GLU A 425 13.92 -7.29 -9.22
C GLU A 425 13.26 -7.92 -7.99
N LEU A 426 11.93 -7.85 -7.94
CA LEU A 426 11.11 -8.53 -6.94
C LEU A 426 10.38 -9.70 -7.60
N VAL A 427 10.97 -10.90 -7.49
CA VAL A 427 10.34 -12.14 -7.95
C VAL A 427 9.20 -12.49 -6.99
N GLN A 428 7.98 -12.63 -7.51
CA GLN A 428 6.78 -12.87 -6.72
C GLN A 428 6.24 -14.28 -6.99
N LEU A 429 5.94 -15.02 -5.92
CA LEU A 429 5.36 -16.35 -5.96
C LEU A 429 3.85 -16.27 -5.75
N TYR A 430 3.10 -16.70 -6.76
CA TYR A 430 1.65 -16.81 -6.71
C TYR A 430 1.20 -18.26 -6.87
N ILE A 431 0.06 -18.60 -6.28
CA ILE A 431 -0.62 -19.87 -6.52
C ILE A 431 -2.08 -19.66 -6.96
N HIS A 432 -2.66 -20.69 -7.55
CA HIS A 432 -4.09 -20.85 -7.74
C HIS A 432 -4.46 -22.29 -7.41
N ASP A 433 -5.34 -22.47 -6.44
CA ASP A 433 -5.96 -23.76 -6.17
C ASP A 433 -7.13 -23.94 -7.14
N ARG A 434 -7.00 -24.90 -8.06
CA ARG A 434 -7.92 -25.02 -9.20
C ARG A 434 -9.29 -25.56 -8.78
N VAL A 435 -9.33 -26.40 -7.74
CA VAL A 435 -10.54 -27.06 -7.27
C VAL A 435 -10.46 -27.24 -5.77
N ALA A 436 -11.34 -26.57 -5.05
CA ALA A 436 -11.49 -26.68 -3.61
C ALA A 436 -12.97 -26.65 -3.22
N SER A 437 -13.28 -26.93 -1.95
CA SER A 437 -14.64 -26.86 -1.41
C SER A 437 -15.24 -25.46 -1.49
N LEU A 438 -14.41 -24.43 -1.62
CA LEU A 438 -14.80 -23.05 -1.86
C LEU A 438 -14.06 -22.49 -3.07
N THR A 439 -14.71 -21.61 -3.83
CA THR A 439 -14.08 -20.92 -4.96
C THR A 439 -12.88 -20.09 -4.49
N GLN A 440 -11.71 -20.38 -5.07
CA GLN A 440 -10.45 -19.74 -4.71
C GLN A 440 -10.11 -18.58 -5.68
N PRO A 441 -9.33 -17.58 -5.23
CA PRO A 441 -8.76 -16.54 -6.08
C PRO A 441 -8.04 -17.10 -7.31
N GLY A 442 -8.14 -16.42 -8.45
CA GLY A 442 -7.43 -16.80 -9.68
C GLY A 442 -5.91 -16.75 -9.54
N ARG A 443 -5.40 -15.90 -8.63
CA ARG A 443 -4.01 -15.90 -8.13
C ARG A 443 -3.97 -15.36 -6.71
N LEU A 444 -3.07 -15.87 -5.89
CA LEU A 444 -2.83 -15.39 -4.53
C LEU A 444 -1.33 -15.35 -4.23
N LEU A 445 -0.81 -14.19 -3.81
CA LEU A 445 0.60 -14.05 -3.42
C LEU A 445 0.89 -14.89 -2.18
N LYS A 446 1.99 -15.63 -2.18
CA LYS A 446 2.43 -16.45 -1.03
C LYS A 446 3.83 -16.12 -0.53
N ASP A 447 4.70 -15.64 -1.40
CA ASP A 447 6.06 -15.23 -1.04
C ASP A 447 6.64 -14.29 -2.10
N PHE A 448 7.72 -13.59 -1.79
CA PHE A 448 8.49 -12.79 -2.74
C PHE A 448 9.96 -12.70 -2.32
N LYS A 449 10.85 -12.58 -3.30
CA LYS A 449 12.29 -12.40 -3.06
C LYS A 449 12.86 -11.33 -3.95
N ARG A 450 13.66 -10.46 -3.33
CA ARG A 450 14.36 -9.36 -4.00
C ARG A 450 15.76 -9.82 -4.41
N VAL A 451 16.17 -9.48 -5.63
CA VAL A 451 17.49 -9.79 -6.17
C VAL A 451 18.07 -8.60 -6.91
N SER A 452 19.39 -8.43 -6.82
CA SER A 452 20.13 -7.38 -7.51
C SER A 452 20.93 -8.00 -8.66
N LEU A 453 20.76 -7.45 -9.87
CA LEU A 453 21.34 -7.97 -11.10
C LEU A 453 22.15 -6.88 -11.81
N ARG A 454 23.44 -7.12 -12.01
CA ARG A 454 24.26 -6.32 -12.93
C ARG A 454 23.84 -6.58 -14.39
N PRO A 455 24.16 -5.68 -15.34
CA PRO A 455 23.99 -5.95 -16.76
C PRO A 455 24.59 -7.30 -17.17
N GLY A 456 23.82 -8.11 -17.89
CA GLY A 456 24.20 -9.45 -18.33
C GLY A 456 24.17 -10.55 -17.27
N GLN A 457 23.89 -10.22 -16.00
CA GLN A 457 23.88 -11.22 -14.91
C GLN A 457 22.58 -12.05 -14.93
N SER A 458 22.74 -13.36 -14.75
CA SER A 458 21.66 -14.29 -14.42
C SER A 458 21.75 -14.73 -12.97
N GLN A 459 20.60 -14.92 -12.31
CA GLN A 459 20.51 -15.48 -10.97
C GLN A 459 19.29 -16.40 -10.85
N THR A 460 19.48 -17.59 -10.28
CA THR A 460 18.38 -18.50 -9.93
C THR A 460 17.80 -18.10 -8.58
N VAL A 461 16.52 -17.76 -8.55
CA VAL A 461 15.76 -17.43 -7.35
C VAL A 461 14.95 -18.64 -6.93
N ARG A 462 15.13 -19.09 -5.68
CA ARG A 462 14.53 -20.32 -5.15
C ARG A 462 13.51 -19.99 -4.07
N PHE A 463 12.40 -20.70 -4.06
CA PHE A 463 11.36 -20.68 -3.03
C PHE A 463 11.09 -22.10 -2.56
N THR A 464 10.62 -22.23 -1.32
CA THR A 464 10.23 -23.50 -0.74
C THR A 464 8.78 -23.38 -0.31
N LEU A 465 7.91 -24.17 -0.94
CA LEU A 465 6.50 -24.24 -0.59
C LEU A 465 6.25 -25.35 0.41
N ASN A 466 5.34 -25.09 1.34
CA ASN A 466 4.78 -26.10 2.23
C ASN A 466 3.24 -26.05 2.21
N PRO A 467 2.56 -27.15 2.60
CA PRO A 467 1.09 -27.23 2.55
C PRO A 467 0.34 -26.15 3.35
N ARG A 468 0.92 -25.62 4.44
CA ARG A 468 0.30 -24.51 5.21
C ARG A 468 0.25 -23.20 4.42
N GLN A 469 0.99 -23.07 3.33
CA GLN A 469 0.84 -21.92 2.44
C GLN A 469 -0.35 -22.09 1.49
N LEU A 470 -0.90 -23.29 1.34
CA LEU A 470 -1.96 -23.60 0.37
C LEU A 470 -3.37 -23.50 0.95
N GLY A 471 -3.52 -23.55 2.28
CA GLY A 471 -4.84 -23.54 2.90
C GLY A 471 -5.59 -22.22 2.87
N PHE A 472 -6.87 -22.31 3.19
CA PHE A 472 -7.87 -21.23 3.20
C PHE A 472 -8.86 -21.40 4.36
N ILE A 473 -9.68 -20.38 4.61
CA ILE A 473 -10.73 -20.42 5.63
C ILE A 473 -12.02 -20.98 5.02
N GLY A 474 -12.55 -22.05 5.61
CA GLY A 474 -13.80 -22.70 5.20
C GLY A 474 -15.06 -21.94 5.61
N GLU A 475 -16.23 -22.46 5.19
CA GLU A 475 -17.54 -21.89 5.56
C GLU A 475 -17.81 -21.92 7.07
N ASP A 476 -17.23 -22.91 7.76
CA ASP A 476 -17.27 -23.08 9.20
C ASP A 476 -16.29 -22.16 9.95
N GLY A 477 -15.52 -21.34 9.23
CA GLY A 477 -14.47 -20.50 9.80
C GLY A 477 -13.17 -21.23 10.12
N ALA A 478 -13.09 -22.55 9.86
CA ALA A 478 -11.89 -23.32 10.13
C ALA A 478 -10.86 -23.20 9.00
N TYR A 479 -9.59 -23.07 9.36
CA TYR A 479 -8.49 -23.17 8.41
C TYR A 479 -8.35 -24.60 7.90
N ARG A 480 -8.39 -24.79 6.58
CA ARG A 480 -8.31 -26.09 5.92
C ARG A 480 -7.31 -26.08 4.77
N ILE A 481 -6.78 -27.27 4.49
CA ILE A 481 -5.91 -27.56 3.35
C ILE A 481 -6.57 -28.73 2.62
N GLU A 482 -6.63 -28.70 1.29
CA GLU A 482 -7.27 -29.75 0.49
C GLU A 482 -6.28 -30.29 -0.55
N PRO A 483 -6.18 -31.62 -0.74
CA PRO A 483 -5.35 -32.18 -1.80
C PRO A 483 -5.95 -31.85 -3.15
N GLY A 484 -5.11 -31.53 -4.13
CA GLY A 484 -5.62 -30.96 -5.37
C GLY A 484 -4.53 -30.53 -6.33
N LEU A 485 -4.96 -30.05 -7.48
CA LEU A 485 -4.09 -29.50 -8.51
C LEU A 485 -3.97 -27.99 -8.31
N PHE A 486 -2.74 -27.50 -8.31
CA PHE A 486 -2.42 -26.09 -8.16
C PHE A 486 -1.69 -25.59 -9.39
N ASP A 487 -2.02 -24.38 -9.83
CA ASP A 487 -1.17 -23.60 -10.72
C ASP A 487 -0.23 -22.71 -9.88
N LEU A 488 0.98 -22.48 -10.38
CA LEU A 488 2.02 -21.71 -9.72
C LEU A 488 2.70 -20.76 -10.70
N TRP A 489 3.02 -19.55 -10.24
CA TRP A 489 3.77 -18.56 -11.00
C TRP A 489 4.92 -18.02 -10.17
N LEU A 490 6.11 -17.92 -10.80
CA LEU A 490 7.19 -17.05 -10.35
C LEU A 490 7.27 -15.92 -11.37
N ALA A 491 6.76 -14.75 -11.01
CA ALA A 491 6.43 -13.70 -11.96
C ALA A 491 6.84 -12.30 -11.46
N PRO A 492 7.01 -11.32 -12.36
CA PRO A 492 7.29 -9.93 -11.99
C PRO A 492 6.07 -9.19 -11.41
N HIS A 493 4.85 -9.69 -11.61
CA HIS A 493 3.60 -9.13 -11.09
C HIS A 493 2.44 -10.12 -11.26
N ALA A 494 1.26 -9.78 -10.71
CA ALA A 494 0.10 -10.66 -10.63
C ALA A 494 -0.57 -11.01 -11.97
N GLN A 495 -0.18 -10.40 -13.08
CA GLN A 495 -0.71 -10.71 -14.42
C GLN A 495 0.39 -11.15 -15.40
N GLY A 496 1.61 -11.40 -14.90
CA GLY A 496 2.76 -11.84 -15.70
C GLY A 496 3.08 -13.32 -15.53
N GLY A 497 3.98 -13.82 -16.39
CA GLY A 497 4.53 -15.17 -16.30
C GLY A 497 3.58 -16.29 -16.75
N SER A 498 4.18 -17.44 -17.08
CA SER A 498 3.46 -18.68 -17.42
C SER A 498 3.26 -19.55 -16.18
N ALA A 499 2.15 -20.29 -16.15
CA ALA A 499 1.85 -21.21 -15.05
C ALA A 499 2.70 -22.48 -15.15
N ALA A 500 3.24 -22.93 -14.03
CA ALA A 500 3.62 -24.32 -13.80
C ALA A 500 2.52 -25.02 -12.97
N GLN A 501 2.52 -26.36 -12.95
CA GLN A 501 1.50 -27.14 -12.24
C GLN A 501 2.13 -28.14 -11.29
N PHE A 502 1.56 -28.24 -10.10
CA PHE A 502 1.90 -29.28 -9.13
C PHE A 502 0.65 -29.79 -8.41
N ARG A 503 0.71 -30.97 -7.80
CA ARG A 503 -0.38 -31.59 -7.05
C ARG A 503 0.00 -31.73 -5.59
N LEU A 504 -0.84 -31.22 -4.68
CA LEU A 504 -0.75 -31.60 -3.26
C LEU A 504 -1.31 -33.01 -3.09
N ILE A 505 -0.47 -33.93 -2.63
CA ILE A 505 -0.84 -35.30 -2.32
C ILE A 505 -1.55 -35.31 -0.96
N GLY A 506 -2.69 -36.00 -0.88
CA GLY A 506 -3.48 -36.10 0.35
C GLY A 506 -2.75 -36.78 1.50
N PRO A 507 -3.28 -36.64 2.73
CA PRO A 507 -2.77 -37.39 3.87
C PRO A 507 -2.90 -38.90 3.59
N ALA A 508 -1.86 -39.65 3.95
CA ALA A 508 -1.85 -41.11 3.85
C ALA A 508 -2.81 -41.78 4.84
#